data_AF-A0A6I2MG57-F1
#
_entry.id   AF-A0A6I2MG57-F1
#
_cell.length_a   1.000
_cell.length_b   1.000
_cell.length_c   1.000
_cell.angle_alpha   90.00
_cell.angle_beta   90.00
_cell.angle_gamma   90.00
#
_symmetry.space_group_name_H-M   'P 1'
#
loop_
_entity.id
_entity.type
_entity.pdbx_description
1 polymer ?
#
loop_
_entity_poly.entity_id
_entity_poly.type
_entity_poly.pdbx_seq_one_letter_code
_entity_poly.pdbx_strand_id
1 'polypeptide(L)'
;MKILEHLPSMNQLNHLHGDAMTLLMRTPSMLFLQWNIGRKTEMALSIICSEEYTSLKKTIRFYQKKKNSLYFKDFRISDHHSHLFIEGIGSDAGYYAELILHTSENSTLTVLKSNELIVTYTNDSQIDWKAYKDEPDSWEKQFSAYTVYDK
;
A
#
# COMPACT_ATOMS: atom_id res chain seq x y z
N MET A 1 29.30 8.72 -17.05
CA MET A 1 28.00 9.34 -16.74
C MET A 1 26.97 8.62 -17.62
N LYS A 2 26.27 7.61 -17.07
CA LYS A 2 25.28 6.83 -17.84
C LYS A 2 23.92 7.49 -17.68
N ILE A 3 23.31 7.82 -18.81
CA ILE A 3 21.98 8.40 -18.94
C ILE A 3 20.98 7.33 -18.49
N LEU A 4 20.13 7.66 -17.51
CA LEU A 4 18.96 6.86 -17.15
C LEU A 4 17.97 6.96 -18.32
N GLU A 5 17.95 5.93 -19.18
CA GLU A 5 16.87 5.75 -20.13
C GLU A 5 15.88 4.71 -19.60
N HIS A 6 14.58 5.06 -19.77
CA HIS A 6 13.38 4.24 -19.57
C HIS A 6 12.81 4.18 -18.15
N LEU A 7 12.35 5.34 -17.67
CA LEU A 7 11.11 5.36 -16.88
C LEU A 7 9.93 5.29 -17.86
N PRO A 8 9.03 4.29 -17.76
CA PRO A 8 7.83 4.27 -18.60
C PRO A 8 7.01 5.55 -18.34
N SER A 9 6.55 6.17 -19.42
CA SER A 9 5.70 7.36 -19.34
C SER A 9 4.46 7.07 -18.50
N MET A 10 4.01 8.00 -17.65
CA MET A 10 2.83 7.84 -16.78
C MET A 10 1.58 7.31 -17.50
N ASN A 11 1.44 7.57 -18.79
CA ASN A 11 0.30 7.10 -19.60
C ASN A 11 0.31 5.58 -19.88
N GLN A 12 1.45 4.89 -19.74
CA GLN A 12 1.54 3.43 -19.95
C GLN A 12 1.08 2.60 -18.74
N LEU A 13 0.93 3.22 -17.56
CA LEU A 13 0.36 2.57 -16.38
C LEU A 13 -1.18 2.55 -16.38
N ASN A 14 -1.82 3.26 -17.32
CA ASN A 14 -3.28 3.39 -17.41
C ASN A 14 -4.00 2.16 -18.01
N HIS A 15 -3.28 1.05 -18.27
CA HIS A 15 -3.83 -0.20 -18.82
C HIS A 15 -3.70 -1.41 -17.89
N LEU A 16 -3.53 -1.20 -16.58
CA LEU A 16 -3.68 -2.29 -15.61
C LEU A 16 -5.17 -2.64 -15.44
N HIS A 17 -5.63 -3.60 -16.25
CA HIS A 17 -6.96 -4.23 -16.18
C HIS A 17 -7.14 -5.12 -14.92
N GLY A 18 -6.73 -4.64 -13.75
CA GLY A 18 -6.83 -5.39 -12.50
C GLY A 18 -6.56 -4.53 -11.28
N ASP A 19 -6.91 -5.07 -10.12
CA ASP A 19 -6.56 -4.46 -8.84
C ASP A 19 -5.05 -4.58 -8.65
N ALA A 20 -4.39 -3.47 -8.38
CA ALA A 20 -2.94 -3.44 -8.27
C ALA A 20 -2.50 -2.34 -7.33
N MET A 21 -1.37 -2.58 -6.66
CA MET A 21 -0.68 -1.58 -5.85
C MET A 21 0.81 -1.69 -6.17
N THR A 22 1.42 -0.58 -6.56
CA THR A 22 2.81 -0.55 -6.99
C THR A 22 3.55 0.54 -6.26
N LEU A 23 4.66 0.16 -5.65
CA LEU A 23 5.59 1.06 -5.00
C LEU A 23 6.84 1.17 -5.87
N LEU A 24 7.20 2.39 -6.23
CA LEU A 24 8.33 2.73 -7.08
C LEU A 24 9.25 3.73 -6.38
N MET A 25 10.54 3.64 -6.65
CA MET A 25 11.50 4.68 -6.25
C MET A 25 11.43 5.81 -7.29
N ARG A 26 11.09 7.02 -6.85
CA ARG A 26 11.06 8.20 -7.73
C ARG A 26 12.37 8.96 -7.69
N THR A 27 12.89 9.18 -6.48
CA THR A 27 14.22 9.72 -6.22
C THR A 27 14.84 8.95 -5.06
N PRO A 28 16.14 9.12 -4.77
CA PRO A 28 16.77 8.47 -3.63
C PRO A 28 16.00 8.68 -2.31
N SER A 29 15.43 9.86 -2.07
CA SER A 29 14.71 10.17 -0.82
C SER A 29 13.19 10.17 -0.93
N MET A 30 12.62 9.75 -2.07
CA MET A 30 11.19 9.80 -2.33
C MET A 30 10.69 8.53 -3.03
N LEU A 31 9.67 7.92 -2.45
CA LEU A 31 8.91 6.86 -3.09
C LEU A 31 7.61 7.40 -3.69
N PHE A 32 7.19 6.75 -4.76
CA PHE A 32 5.91 6.94 -5.39
C PHE A 32 5.09 5.66 -5.22
N LEU A 33 3.93 5.78 -4.59
CA LEU A 33 2.98 4.70 -4.44
C LEU A 33 1.76 4.99 -5.31
N GLN A 34 1.32 4.01 -6.09
CA GLN A 34 0.08 4.07 -6.86
C GLN A 34 -0.75 2.82 -6.57
N TRP A 35 -2.07 2.96 -6.58
CA TRP A 35 -3.00 1.84 -6.46
C TRP A 35 -4.21 2.02 -7.38
N ASN A 36 -4.84 0.91 -7.70
CA ASN A 36 -6.08 0.84 -8.46
C ASN A 36 -6.95 -0.29 -7.88
N ILE A 37 -8.23 -0.02 -7.68
CA ILE A 37 -9.26 -1.02 -7.39
C ILE A 37 -10.32 -0.90 -8.47
N GLY A 38 -10.58 -1.99 -9.17
CA GLY A 38 -11.61 -2.09 -10.18
C GLY A 38 -13.00 -2.21 -9.56
N ARG A 39 -14.01 -1.72 -10.30
CA ARG A 39 -15.42 -1.69 -9.86
C ARG A 39 -15.96 -3.02 -9.34
N LYS A 40 -15.58 -4.15 -9.95
CA LYS A 40 -16.02 -5.49 -9.48
C LYS A 40 -15.55 -5.75 -8.05
N THR A 41 -14.33 -5.36 -7.74
CA THR A 41 -13.72 -5.53 -6.42
C THR A 41 -14.31 -4.53 -5.42
N GLU A 42 -14.57 -3.29 -5.81
CA GLU A 42 -15.32 -2.34 -4.96
C GLU A 42 -16.70 -2.90 -4.56
N MET A 43 -17.42 -3.52 -5.51
CA MET A 43 -18.71 -4.16 -5.24
C MET A 43 -18.55 -5.35 -4.27
N ALA A 44 -17.56 -6.22 -4.49
CA ALA A 44 -17.30 -7.35 -3.60
C ALA A 44 -16.95 -6.89 -2.18
N LEU A 45 -16.10 -5.86 -2.06
CA LEU A 45 -15.71 -5.27 -0.78
C LEU A 45 -16.91 -4.65 -0.06
N SER A 46 -17.84 -4.03 -0.81
CA SER A 46 -19.06 -3.50 -0.21
C SER A 46 -19.92 -4.60 0.42
N ILE A 47 -20.04 -5.74 -0.26
CA ILE A 47 -20.79 -6.91 0.24
C ILE A 47 -20.09 -7.51 1.46
N ILE A 48 -18.76 -7.71 1.39
CA ILE A 48 -17.98 -8.30 2.49
C ILE A 48 -18.04 -7.42 3.74
N CYS A 49 -17.91 -6.11 3.57
CA CYS A 49 -17.94 -5.16 4.67
C CYS A 49 -19.37 -4.77 5.11
N SER A 50 -20.40 -5.21 4.39
CA SER A 50 -21.81 -4.81 4.62
C SER A 50 -22.03 -3.29 4.64
N GLU A 51 -21.22 -2.55 3.90
CA GLU A 51 -21.22 -1.08 3.82
C GLU A 51 -20.87 -0.65 2.39
N GLU A 52 -21.27 0.55 1.95
CA GLU A 52 -20.86 1.02 0.62
C GLU A 52 -19.34 1.24 0.57
N TYR A 53 -18.67 0.82 -0.51
CA TYR A 53 -17.23 0.98 -0.63
C TYR A 53 -16.77 2.44 -0.44
N THR A 54 -17.56 3.40 -0.92
CA THR A 54 -17.30 4.84 -0.77
C THR A 54 -17.45 5.33 0.67
N SER A 55 -18.24 4.67 1.52
CA SER A 55 -18.37 5.02 2.94
C SER A 55 -17.25 4.43 3.81
N LEU A 56 -16.56 3.40 3.33
CA LEU A 56 -15.44 2.79 4.04
C LEU A 56 -14.28 3.77 4.18
N LYS A 57 -13.75 3.88 5.40
CA LYS A 57 -12.53 4.66 5.66
C LYS A 57 -11.33 3.90 5.11
N LYS A 58 -10.41 4.63 4.46
CA LYS A 58 -9.28 4.03 3.74
C LYS A 58 -7.97 4.57 4.28
N THR A 59 -7.05 3.64 4.55
CA THR A 59 -5.73 3.94 5.08
C THR A 59 -4.69 3.21 4.23
N ILE A 60 -3.66 3.93 3.81
CA ILE A 60 -2.42 3.31 3.36
C ILE A 60 -1.54 3.13 4.59
N ARG A 61 -1.21 1.88 4.93
CA ARG A 61 -0.18 1.58 5.90
C ARG A 61 1.13 1.33 5.17
N PHE A 62 2.07 2.25 5.35
CA PHE A 62 3.40 2.15 4.79
C PHE A 62 4.35 1.55 5.81
N TYR A 63 5.08 0.51 5.43
CA TYR A 63 5.97 -0.24 6.30
C TYR A 63 7.44 0.02 5.96
N GLN A 64 8.25 0.03 7.01
CA GLN A 64 9.71 -0.02 6.95
C GLN A 64 10.18 -1.27 7.70
N LYS A 65 10.73 -2.22 6.94
CA LYS A 65 11.26 -3.48 7.43
C LYS A 65 12.78 -3.41 7.54
N LYS A 66 13.27 -3.39 8.78
CA LYS A 66 14.68 -3.57 9.12
C LYS A 66 14.90 -5.01 9.57
N LYS A 67 16.17 -5.44 9.64
CA LYS A 67 16.56 -6.83 9.90
C LYS A 67 15.77 -7.54 11.02
N ASN A 68 15.49 -6.84 12.13
CA ASN A 68 14.78 -7.38 13.30
C ASN A 68 13.61 -6.50 13.77
N SER A 69 13.20 -5.51 12.97
CA SER A 69 12.19 -4.54 13.40
C SER A 69 11.30 -4.18 12.24
N LEU A 70 10.00 -4.15 12.48
CA LEU A 70 9.03 -3.63 11.53
C LEU A 70 8.46 -2.32 12.11
N TYR A 71 8.46 -1.30 11.29
CA TYR A 71 7.85 -0.02 11.60
C TYR A 71 6.79 0.29 10.58
N PHE A 72 5.82 1.12 10.95
CA PHE A 72 4.78 1.56 10.04
C PHE A 72 4.37 3.01 10.25
N LYS A 73 3.75 3.57 9.21
CA LYS A 73 3.11 4.88 9.23
C LYS A 73 1.80 4.79 8.43
N ASP A 74 0.75 5.33 9.01
CA ASP A 74 -0.59 5.34 8.41
C ASP A 74 -0.86 6.68 7.72
N PHE A 75 -1.34 6.61 6.48
CA PHE A 75 -1.81 7.74 5.70
C PHE A 75 -3.30 7.54 5.41
N ARG A 76 -4.14 8.47 5.87
CA ARG A 76 -5.55 8.49 5.48
C ARG A 76 -5.66 8.96 4.03
N ILE A 77 -6.42 8.24 3.23
CA ILE A 77 -6.63 8.57 1.81
C ILE A 77 -8.12 8.70 1.51
N SER A 78 -8.42 9.39 0.41
CA SER A 78 -9.78 9.52 -0.14
C SER A 78 -9.87 8.87 -1.51
N ASP A 79 -11.09 8.61 -1.97
CA ASP A 79 -11.36 7.95 -3.26
C ASP A 79 -10.93 8.81 -4.47
N HIS A 80 -10.62 10.08 -4.25
CA HIS A 80 -10.19 11.01 -5.29
C HIS A 80 -8.73 10.85 -5.71
N HIS A 81 -7.92 10.14 -4.92
CA HIS A 81 -6.49 9.99 -5.16
C HIS A 81 -6.13 8.50 -5.26
N SER A 82 -5.48 8.13 -6.35
CA SER A 82 -4.95 6.78 -6.60
C SER A 82 -3.44 6.68 -6.42
N HIS A 83 -2.82 7.70 -5.81
CA HIS A 83 -1.38 7.76 -5.62
C HIS A 83 -0.96 8.59 -4.41
N LEU A 84 0.27 8.38 -3.94
CA LEU A 84 0.87 9.09 -2.82
C LEU A 84 2.40 9.23 -3.02
N PHE A 85 2.94 10.41 -2.70
CA PHE A 85 4.39 10.63 -2.61
C PHE A 85 4.83 10.50 -1.16
N ILE A 86 5.78 9.61 -0.92
CA ILE A 86 6.32 9.35 0.41
C ILE A 86 7.73 9.91 0.43
N GLU A 87 7.86 11.09 1.03
CA GLU A 87 9.14 11.74 1.25
C GLU A 87 9.80 11.25 2.54
N GLY A 88 11.11 11.38 2.57
CA GLY A 88 11.88 11.18 3.79
C GLY A 88 12.19 9.72 4.10
N ILE A 89 12.31 8.87 3.09
CA ILE A 89 12.82 7.50 3.28
C ILE A 89 14.31 7.56 3.64
N GLY A 90 14.61 7.27 4.91
CA GLY A 90 15.90 7.65 5.52
C GLY A 90 16.91 6.53 5.78
N SER A 91 16.57 5.25 5.55
CA SER A 91 17.47 4.17 5.98
C SER A 91 17.44 2.91 5.14
N ASP A 92 18.52 2.15 5.23
CA ASP A 92 18.64 0.77 4.73
C ASP A 92 17.51 -0.10 5.27
N ALA A 93 16.53 -0.36 4.41
CA ALA A 93 15.34 -1.12 4.77
C ALA A 93 14.60 -1.62 3.53
N GLY A 94 13.79 -2.65 3.73
CA GLY A 94 12.71 -3.01 2.82
C GLY A 94 11.50 -2.12 3.09
N TYR A 95 10.87 -1.62 2.04
CA TYR A 95 9.67 -0.79 2.12
C TYR A 95 8.55 -1.43 1.31
N TYR A 96 7.36 -1.49 1.89
CA TYR A 96 6.15 -1.92 1.20
C TYR A 96 4.95 -1.20 1.80
N ALA A 97 3.81 -1.26 1.12
CA ALA A 97 2.59 -0.62 1.56
C ALA A 97 1.40 -1.57 1.44
N GLU A 98 0.42 -1.35 2.30
CA GLU A 98 -0.87 -2.04 2.27
C GLU A 98 -2.00 -1.02 2.22
N LEU A 99 -3.03 -1.31 1.44
CA LEU A 99 -4.29 -0.58 1.45
C LEU A 99 -5.26 -1.30 2.38
N ILE A 100 -5.67 -0.60 3.43
CA ILE A 100 -6.53 -1.11 4.49
C ILE A 100 -7.85 -0.36 4.49
N LEU A 101 -8.95 -1.10 4.50
CA LEU A 101 -10.28 -0.57 4.72
C LEU A 101 -10.66 -0.73 6.19
N HIS A 102 -11.40 0.24 6.69
CA HIS A 102 -11.98 0.21 8.03
C HIS A 102 -13.49 0.38 7.93
N THR A 103 -14.23 -0.55 8.51
CA THR A 103 -15.69 -0.49 8.62
C THR A 103 -16.12 0.45 9.74
N SER A 104 -17.39 0.84 9.75
CA SER A 104 -18.00 1.61 10.84
C SER A 104 -17.93 0.90 12.20
N GLU A 105 -17.92 -0.44 12.18
CA GLU A 105 -17.76 -1.30 13.36
C GLU A 105 -16.30 -1.48 13.81
N ASN A 106 -15.35 -0.71 13.24
CA ASN A 106 -13.91 -0.79 13.50
C ASN A 106 -13.25 -2.13 13.11
N SER A 107 -13.88 -2.92 12.23
CA SER A 107 -13.20 -4.05 11.59
C SER A 107 -12.27 -3.57 10.49
N THR A 108 -11.17 -4.28 10.26
CA THR A 108 -10.16 -3.90 9.26
C THR A 108 -9.92 -5.00 8.24
N LEU A 109 -9.78 -4.61 6.97
CA LEU A 109 -9.51 -5.53 5.87
C LEU A 109 -8.35 -5.01 5.01
N THR A 110 -7.29 -5.80 4.86
CA THR A 110 -6.22 -5.50 3.91
C THR A 110 -6.65 -5.96 2.52
N VAL A 111 -6.68 -5.01 1.58
CA VAL A 111 -7.21 -5.24 0.22
C VAL A 111 -6.10 -5.43 -0.80
N LEU A 112 -5.06 -4.60 -0.72
CA LEU A 112 -3.92 -4.65 -1.61
C LEU A 112 -2.63 -4.56 -0.82
N LYS A 113 -1.58 -5.17 -1.38
CA LYS A 113 -0.22 -5.10 -0.90
C LYS A 113 0.70 -4.80 -2.07
N SER A 114 1.60 -3.84 -1.90
CA SER A 114 2.59 -3.50 -2.92
C SER A 114 3.71 -4.53 -3.01
N ASN A 115 4.52 -4.42 -4.06
CA ASN A 115 5.86 -4.98 -4.06
C ASN A 115 6.70 -4.41 -2.90
N GLU A 116 7.71 -5.18 -2.46
CA GLU A 116 8.73 -4.72 -1.54
C GLU A 116 9.88 -4.08 -2.32
N LEU A 117 10.30 -2.88 -1.91
CA LEU A 117 11.49 -2.20 -2.42
C LEU A 117 12.59 -2.22 -1.37
N ILE A 118 13.73 -2.80 -1.71
CA ILE A 118 14.92 -2.73 -0.88
C ILE A 118 15.67 -1.46 -1.25
N VAL A 119 15.80 -0.54 -0.29
CA VAL A 119 16.54 0.72 -0.46
C VAL A 119 17.81 0.65 0.36
N THR A 120 18.93 1.00 -0.26
CA THR A 120 20.23 1.13 0.38
C THR A 120 20.69 2.60 0.33
N TYR A 121 20.72 3.22 1.50
CA TYR A 121 21.30 4.49 1.94
C TYR A 121 20.97 5.74 1.13
N THR A 122 20.02 6.52 1.66
CA THR A 122 19.65 7.85 1.19
C THR A 122 19.28 8.66 2.42
N ASN A 123 20.12 9.64 2.78
CA ASN A 123 20.00 10.59 3.90
C ASN A 123 18.90 10.34 4.95
N ASP A 124 19.33 10.15 6.19
CA ASP A 124 18.46 9.89 7.33
C ASP A 124 17.53 11.09 7.62
N SER A 125 16.29 10.97 7.14
CA SER A 125 15.22 11.90 7.44
C SER A 125 14.30 11.28 8.49
N GLN A 126 14.00 12.07 9.52
CA GLN A 126 13.12 11.67 10.61
C GLN A 126 11.66 11.62 10.13
N ILE A 127 11.25 10.45 9.62
CA ILE A 127 9.84 10.08 9.61
C ILE A 127 9.49 9.57 11.01
N ASP A 128 8.40 10.08 11.59
CA ASP A 128 7.82 9.53 12.82
C ASP A 128 7.22 8.14 12.54
N TRP A 129 8.00 7.12 12.86
CA TRP A 129 7.70 5.71 12.63
C TRP A 129 7.11 5.09 13.89
N LYS A 130 5.98 4.39 13.76
CA LYS A 130 5.43 3.57 14.84
C LYS A 130 6.05 2.18 14.79
N ALA A 131 6.53 1.67 15.92
CA ALA A 131 6.94 0.27 16.00
C ALA A 131 5.72 -0.62 15.78
N TYR A 132 5.81 -1.52 14.82
CA TYR A 132 4.84 -2.61 14.68
C TYR A 132 5.18 -3.64 15.76
N LYS A 133 4.23 -3.89 16.65
CA LYS A 133 4.28 -5.06 17.53
C LYS A 133 3.39 -6.09 16.86
N ASP A 134 3.92 -7.29 16.61
CA ASP A 134 3.09 -8.39 16.15
C ASP A 134 1.89 -8.49 17.09
N GLU A 135 0.70 -8.29 16.53
CA GLU A 135 -0.49 -8.83 17.17
C GLU A 135 -0.32 -10.35 17.20
N PRO A 136 -0.63 -11.02 18.32
CA PRO A 136 -0.43 -12.46 18.41
C PRO A 136 -1.08 -13.14 17.21
N ASP A 137 -0.33 -14.07 16.59
CA ASP A 137 -0.76 -14.88 15.44
C ASP A 137 -2.09 -15.56 15.74
N SER A 138 -3.18 -14.85 15.43
CA SER A 138 -4.54 -15.36 15.44
C SER A 138 -4.78 -15.89 14.03
N TRP A 139 -4.87 -17.21 13.93
CA TRP A 139 -5.19 -17.93 12.71
C TRP A 139 -6.48 -17.41 12.04
N GLU A 140 -7.36 -16.75 12.81
CA GLU A 140 -8.59 -16.13 12.31
C GLU A 140 -8.35 -15.00 11.29
N LYS A 141 -7.16 -14.38 11.26
CA LYS A 141 -6.84 -13.29 10.31
C LYS A 141 -6.23 -13.74 8.98
N GLN A 142 -5.94 -15.04 8.80
CA GLN A 142 -5.18 -15.53 7.62
C GLN A 142 -6.03 -15.73 6.35
N PHE A 143 -7.35 -15.56 6.41
CA PHE A 143 -8.24 -15.78 5.28
C PHE A 143 -8.75 -14.46 4.69
N SER A 144 -7.90 -13.74 3.95
CA SER A 144 -8.32 -12.56 3.16
C SER A 144 -7.93 -12.68 1.68
N ALA A 145 -8.12 -13.87 1.10
CA ALA A 145 -7.95 -14.09 -0.34
C ALA A 145 -9.30 -14.48 -0.96
N TYR A 146 -10.15 -13.50 -1.24
CA TYR A 146 -11.33 -13.75 -2.07
C TYR A 146 -10.90 -13.78 -3.53
N THR A 147 -10.67 -14.98 -4.06
CA THR A 147 -10.53 -15.19 -5.51
C THR A 147 -11.95 -15.28 -6.08
N VAL A 148 -12.40 -14.22 -6.75
CA VAL A 148 -13.65 -14.26 -7.53
C VAL A 148 -13.31 -14.81 -8.92
N TYR A 149 -13.82 -16.00 -9.24
CA TYR A 149 -13.79 -16.53 -10.60
C TYR A 149 -14.99 -15.98 -11.38
N ASP A 150 -14.76 -15.28 -12.49
CA ASP A 150 -15.81 -14.97 -13.47
C ASP A 150 -16.33 -16.27 -14.09
N LYS A 151 -17.66 -16.35 -14.30
CA LYS A 151 -18.32 -17.39 -15.13
C LYS A 151 -18.60 -16.85 -16.52
#